data_AF-G4Z6S1-F1
#
_entry.id   AF-G4Z6S1-F1
#
_cell.length_a   1.000
_cell.length_b   1.000
_cell.length_c   1.000
_cell.angle_alpha   90.00
_cell.angle_beta   90.00
_cell.angle_gamma   90.00
#
_symmetry.space_group_name_H-M   'P 1'
#
loop_
_entity.id
_entity.type
_entity.pdbx_description
1 polymer ?
#
loop_
_entity_poly.entity_id
_entity_poly.type
_entity_poly.pdbx_seq_one_letter_code
_entity_poly.pdbx_strand_id
1 'polypeptide(L)'
;MAEKQEVVTWIEKHGNTLAKAADHFQNELGWKVSAAQIRYWWKQKDSIKNSPVSNLRLKGAGAKPRLAEVEDMIFDQVLFLRSEKKKVSRSMIADLGKQLAQSELRDDSFVGSNKYDVLTDRAVRFMEFLTPRIDTLSLEHTVLMDETAVYFEDPRRQTIDATGARHVVLKSTGCASMRVTAVLAVSASGRARQDGEIEKIGNAYVAYQKRAWVDSQLPIKWLDLVFPPVLDAATSGKAMVWDSMRAHTSKLVKAQFAKKNIEMFVIPGGLTPYVQAGDIGIYKSFKDKLSAIIDEWKNSDRVLYTKGGNPKQPPVADVVEWVQTTWKAVPGDVVRRSVAAAGFSPWFEDWYISRHDVYGDLFCRKWLTRDETSEGDEVEDELLENLDEFTIWDSEASV
;
A
#
# COMPACT_ATOMS: atom_id res chain seq x y z
N MET A 1 -2.56 28.24 17.99
CA MET A 1 -3.54 27.24 18.49
C MET A 1 -4.92 27.87 18.73
N ALA A 2 -5.00 29.18 18.98
CA ALA A 2 -6.23 29.96 19.15
C ALA A 2 -7.36 29.62 18.14
N GLU A 3 -7.10 29.76 16.84
CA GLU A 3 -8.09 29.47 15.78
C GLU A 3 -8.65 28.04 15.87
N LYS A 4 -7.81 27.07 16.22
CA LYS A 4 -8.22 25.66 16.33
C LYS A 4 -9.12 25.43 17.54
N GLN A 5 -8.82 26.09 18.66
CA GLN A 5 -9.64 26.02 19.87
C GLN A 5 -10.98 26.73 19.68
N GLU A 6 -11.01 27.83 18.95
CA GLU A 6 -12.23 28.55 18.60
C GLU A 6 -13.17 27.67 17.76
N VAL A 7 -12.63 27.00 16.74
CA VAL A 7 -13.38 26.04 15.93
C VAL A 7 -13.92 24.89 16.77
N VAL A 8 -13.09 24.27 17.63
CA VAL A 8 -13.51 23.16 18.50
C VAL A 8 -14.60 23.61 19.48
N THR A 9 -14.45 24.76 20.10
CA THR A 9 -15.43 25.32 21.06
C THR A 9 -16.75 25.63 20.38
N TRP A 10 -16.69 26.19 19.15
CA TRP A 10 -17.88 26.49 18.37
C TRP A 10 -18.64 25.22 18.00
N ILE A 11 -17.94 24.16 17.57
CA ILE A 11 -18.57 22.89 17.18
C ILE A 11 -19.30 22.24 18.37
N GLU A 12 -18.71 22.27 19.56
CA GLU A 12 -19.34 21.74 20.78
C GLU A 12 -20.60 22.49 21.16
N LYS A 13 -20.54 23.82 21.10
CA LYS A 13 -21.68 24.69 21.43
C LYS A 13 -22.86 24.49 20.48
N HIS A 14 -22.60 24.05 19.25
CA HIS A 14 -23.61 23.87 18.20
C HIS A 14 -23.87 22.40 17.84
N GLY A 15 -23.67 21.49 18.80
CA GLY A 15 -24.13 20.10 18.71
C GLY A 15 -23.36 19.23 17.71
N ASN A 16 -22.05 19.45 17.57
CA ASN A 16 -21.14 18.63 16.75
C ASN A 16 -21.39 18.67 15.23
N THR A 17 -21.98 19.76 14.72
CA THR A 17 -22.32 19.89 13.29
C THR A 17 -21.14 20.43 12.46
N LEU A 18 -20.31 19.51 11.95
CA LEU A 18 -19.09 19.84 11.19
C LEU A 18 -19.35 20.58 9.86
N ALA A 19 -20.47 20.31 9.21
CA ALA A 19 -20.85 20.99 7.97
C ALA A 19 -21.19 22.47 8.22
N LYS A 20 -21.91 22.76 9.31
CA LYS A 20 -22.25 24.13 9.73
C LYS A 20 -21.02 24.91 10.19
N ALA A 21 -20.08 24.23 10.84
CA ALA A 21 -18.81 24.85 11.20
C ALA A 21 -18.00 25.27 9.96
N ALA A 22 -17.94 24.42 8.94
CA ALA A 22 -17.26 24.76 7.69
C ALA A 22 -17.88 26.01 7.04
N ASP A 23 -19.20 26.06 6.96
CA ASP A 23 -19.93 27.21 6.41
C ASP A 23 -19.70 28.49 7.23
N HIS A 24 -19.82 28.41 8.56
CA HIS A 24 -19.60 29.53 9.47
C HIS A 24 -18.18 30.11 9.35
N PHE A 25 -17.15 29.26 9.46
CA PHE A 25 -15.77 29.75 9.45
C PHE A 25 -15.31 30.19 8.05
N GLN A 26 -15.81 29.56 6.98
CA GLN A 26 -15.42 29.92 5.60
C GLN A 26 -16.22 31.10 5.05
N ASN A 27 -17.54 31.01 5.10
CA ASN A 27 -18.43 31.91 4.39
C ASN A 27 -18.89 33.08 5.25
N GLU A 28 -19.11 32.89 6.55
CA GLU A 28 -19.52 33.97 7.45
C GLU A 28 -18.32 34.75 8.01
N LEU A 29 -17.25 34.05 8.42
CA LEU A 29 -16.04 34.67 9.01
C LEU A 29 -14.89 34.88 8.01
N GLY A 30 -14.98 34.33 6.79
CA GLY A 30 -13.98 34.55 5.74
C GLY A 30 -12.62 33.90 6.00
N TRP A 31 -12.54 32.89 6.89
CA TRP A 31 -11.27 32.25 7.22
C TRP A 31 -10.79 31.38 6.05
N LYS A 32 -9.47 31.41 5.80
CA LYS A 32 -8.80 30.54 4.81
C LYS A 32 -8.58 29.14 5.38
N VAL A 33 -9.67 28.46 5.75
CA VAL A 33 -9.64 27.11 6.32
C VAL A 33 -10.58 26.19 5.53
N SER A 34 -10.09 25.04 5.11
CA SER A 34 -10.91 24.05 4.40
C SER A 34 -11.78 23.24 5.37
N ALA A 35 -12.88 22.69 4.87
CA ALA A 35 -13.75 21.82 5.66
C ALA A 35 -12.98 20.58 6.16
N ALA A 36 -11.99 20.10 5.39
CA ALA A 36 -11.11 19.02 5.80
C ALA A 36 -10.22 19.41 7.00
N GLN A 37 -9.70 20.64 7.04
CA GLN A 37 -8.92 21.15 8.17
C GLN A 37 -9.76 21.29 9.44
N ILE A 38 -11.00 21.78 9.33
CA ILE A 38 -11.94 21.88 10.46
C ILE A 38 -12.24 20.49 11.03
N ARG A 39 -12.51 19.49 10.17
CA ARG A 39 -12.70 18.09 10.58
C ARG A 39 -11.45 17.51 11.25
N TYR A 40 -10.28 17.79 10.68
CA TYR A 40 -9.01 17.34 11.25
C TYR A 40 -8.78 17.92 12.65
N TRP A 41 -9.08 19.20 12.87
CA TRP A 41 -9.02 19.82 14.19
C TRP A 41 -10.04 19.20 15.15
N TRP A 42 -11.28 18.98 14.70
CA TRP A 42 -12.29 18.32 15.52
C TRP A 42 -11.91 16.91 15.95
N LYS A 43 -11.29 16.11 15.07
CA LYS A 43 -10.78 14.77 15.40
C LYS A 43 -9.73 14.80 16.51
N GLN A 44 -9.02 15.92 16.65
CA GLN A 44 -7.98 16.12 17.66
C GLN A 44 -8.44 17.07 18.79
N LYS A 45 -9.76 17.24 18.97
CA LYS A 45 -10.36 18.22 19.90
C LYS A 45 -9.79 18.15 21.31
N ASP A 46 -9.59 16.96 21.86
CA ASP A 46 -9.09 16.78 23.23
C ASP A 46 -7.63 17.25 23.33
N SER A 47 -6.80 16.89 22.35
CA SER A 47 -5.41 17.38 22.28
C SER A 47 -5.31 18.89 22.04
N ILE A 48 -6.24 19.45 21.26
CA ILE A 48 -6.30 20.88 20.94
C ILE A 48 -6.72 21.71 22.15
N LYS A 49 -7.70 21.23 22.92
CA LYS A 49 -8.16 21.86 24.16
C LYS A 49 -7.09 21.87 25.23
N ASN A 50 -6.38 20.76 25.38
CA ASN A 50 -5.35 20.60 26.41
C ASN A 50 -4.01 21.29 26.06
N SER A 51 -3.91 21.90 24.87
CA SER A 51 -2.71 22.60 24.43
C SER A 51 -2.77 24.10 24.75
N PRO A 52 -1.67 24.74 25.17
CA PRO A 52 -1.61 26.20 25.34
C PRO A 52 -1.94 26.96 24.04
N VAL A 53 -2.67 28.06 24.17
CA VAL A 53 -3.05 28.96 23.04
C VAL A 53 -1.81 29.47 22.27
N SER A 54 -0.71 29.67 23.00
CA SER A 54 0.60 30.15 22.51
C SER A 54 1.30 29.17 21.57
N ASN A 55 0.94 27.89 21.57
CA ASN A 55 1.51 26.93 20.63
C ASN A 55 1.01 27.23 19.21
N LEU A 56 1.86 27.08 18.21
CA LEU A 56 1.44 27.14 16.80
C LEU A 56 1.01 25.76 16.26
N ARG A 57 1.53 24.68 16.86
CA ARG A 57 1.33 23.29 16.42
C ARG A 57 1.06 22.38 17.61
N LEU A 58 0.39 21.27 17.35
CA LEU A 58 0.29 20.16 18.31
C LEU A 58 1.64 19.44 18.40
N LYS A 59 1.91 18.84 19.55
CA LYS A 59 3.13 18.05 19.78
C LYS A 59 3.20 16.93 18.72
N GLY A 60 4.33 16.81 18.02
CA GLY A 60 4.55 15.81 16.95
C GLY A 60 4.11 16.19 15.53
N ALA A 61 3.50 17.37 15.31
CA ALA A 61 3.00 17.78 13.99
C ALA A 61 4.10 18.29 13.02
N GLY A 62 4.99 17.39 12.60
CA GLY A 62 5.90 17.59 11.46
C GLY A 62 6.86 18.79 11.62
N ALA A 63 7.40 19.00 12.83
CA ALA A 63 8.55 19.89 12.98
C ALA A 63 9.71 19.34 12.14
N LYS A 64 10.54 20.23 11.57
CA LYS A 64 11.84 19.80 11.04
C LYS A 64 12.58 19.05 12.16
N PRO A 65 13.29 17.94 11.86
CA PRO A 65 14.02 17.19 12.88
C PRO A 65 14.84 18.16 13.73
N ARG A 66 14.63 18.15 15.04
CA ARG A 66 15.29 19.09 15.97
C ARG A 66 16.81 18.88 16.03
N LEU A 67 17.28 17.74 15.51
CA LEU A 67 18.66 17.31 15.49
C LEU A 67 18.94 16.65 14.14
N ALA A 68 19.50 17.38 13.18
CA ALA A 68 20.07 16.75 11.99
C ALA A 68 21.32 15.92 12.35
N GLU A 69 22.05 16.36 13.37
CA GLU A 69 23.34 15.81 13.78
C GLU A 69 23.23 14.54 14.64
N VAL A 70 22.09 14.29 15.32
CA VAL A 70 21.95 13.06 16.12
C VAL A 70 21.82 11.81 15.24
N GLU A 71 21.27 11.94 14.04
CA GLU A 71 21.32 10.83 13.07
C GLU A 71 22.77 10.50 12.71
N ASP A 72 23.61 11.51 12.49
CA ASP A 72 25.04 11.34 12.21
C ASP A 72 25.79 10.75 13.42
N MET A 73 25.51 11.21 14.64
CA MET A 73 26.13 10.67 15.87
C MET A 73 25.75 9.20 16.11
N ILE A 74 24.47 8.86 15.93
CA ILE A 74 24.02 7.46 16.02
C ILE A 74 24.67 6.63 14.92
N PHE A 75 24.77 7.17 13.71
CA PHE A 75 25.39 6.50 12.57
C PHE A 75 26.87 6.22 12.81
N ASP A 76 27.64 7.20 13.30
CA ASP A 76 29.05 7.06 13.65
C ASP A 76 29.26 6.03 14.76
N GLN A 77 28.41 6.04 15.80
CA GLN A 77 28.46 5.06 16.88
C GLN A 77 28.18 3.64 16.36
N VAL A 78 27.20 3.49 15.45
CA VAL A 78 26.90 2.22 14.80
C VAL A 78 28.07 1.74 13.93
N LEU A 79 28.70 2.66 13.18
CA LEU A 79 29.89 2.35 12.37
C LEU A 79 31.05 1.89 13.25
N PHE A 80 31.32 2.57 14.36
CA PHE A 80 32.36 2.21 15.32
C PHE A 80 32.11 0.81 15.91
N LEU A 81 30.90 0.53 16.37
CA LEU A 81 30.58 -0.80 16.94
C LEU A 81 30.71 -1.92 15.90
N ARG A 82 30.32 -1.64 14.64
CA ARG A 82 30.49 -2.60 13.53
C ARG A 82 31.95 -2.82 13.17
N SER A 83 32.80 -1.78 13.21
CA SER A 83 34.23 -1.92 12.94
C SER A 83 34.93 -2.77 14.02
N GLU A 84 34.44 -2.71 15.26
CA GLU A 84 34.85 -3.59 16.38
C GLU A 84 34.18 -4.98 16.34
N LYS A 85 33.40 -5.31 15.30
CA LYS A 85 32.62 -6.56 15.17
C LYS A 85 31.64 -6.81 16.33
N LYS A 86 31.21 -5.77 17.03
CA LYS A 86 30.20 -5.85 18.09
C LYS A 86 28.80 -5.91 17.46
N LYS A 87 27.91 -6.71 18.07
CA LYS A 87 26.52 -6.84 17.63
C LYS A 87 25.78 -5.53 17.92
N VAL A 88 25.37 -4.83 16.87
CA VAL A 88 24.48 -3.66 16.97
C VAL A 88 23.03 -4.15 16.86
N SER A 89 22.26 -3.97 17.93
CA SER A 89 20.83 -4.29 17.94
C SER A 89 19.99 -3.03 17.76
N ARG A 90 18.72 -3.18 17.34
CA ARG A 90 17.82 -2.03 17.20
C ARG A 90 17.40 -1.44 18.53
N SER A 91 17.22 -2.26 19.56
CA SER A 91 16.97 -1.77 20.93
C SER A 91 18.10 -0.85 21.35
N MET A 92 19.35 -1.26 21.11
CA MET A 92 20.51 -0.42 21.40
C MET A 92 20.46 0.91 20.65
N ILE A 93 20.15 0.91 19.35
CA ILE A 93 20.03 2.15 18.56
C ILE A 93 18.91 3.05 19.11
N ALA A 94 17.76 2.47 19.48
CA ALA A 94 16.64 3.22 20.04
C ALA A 94 16.98 3.80 21.43
N ASP A 95 17.67 3.03 22.27
CA ASP A 95 18.11 3.47 23.60
C ASP A 95 19.20 4.55 23.50
N LEU A 96 20.13 4.41 22.55
CA LEU A 96 21.11 5.44 22.23
C LEU A 96 20.43 6.72 21.75
N GLY A 97 19.43 6.61 20.87
CA GLY A 97 18.65 7.76 20.43
C GLY A 97 17.88 8.45 21.56
N LYS A 98 17.30 7.68 22.50
CA LYS A 98 16.68 8.23 23.71
C LYS A 98 17.69 8.95 24.59
N GLN A 99 18.85 8.35 24.84
CA GLN A 99 19.91 8.95 25.65
C GLN A 99 20.42 10.25 25.03
N LEU A 100 20.64 10.28 23.71
CA LEU A 100 21.06 11.48 22.99
C LEU A 100 19.98 12.56 22.97
N ALA A 101 18.70 12.19 22.82
CA ALA A 101 17.61 13.15 22.92
C ALA A 101 17.49 13.74 24.34
N GLN A 102 17.71 12.92 25.38
CA GLN A 102 17.76 13.38 26.76
C GLN A 102 18.96 14.32 27.00
N SER A 103 20.16 13.97 26.53
CA SER A 103 21.36 14.77 26.76
C SER A 103 21.36 16.08 25.98
N GLU A 104 21.06 16.02 24.67
CA GLU A 104 21.19 17.16 23.76
C GLU A 104 19.94 18.05 23.73
N LEU A 105 18.74 17.47 23.84
CA LEU A 105 17.49 18.22 23.76
C LEU A 105 16.80 18.43 25.10
N ARG A 106 17.24 17.75 26.17
CA ARG A 106 16.48 17.64 27.43
C ARG A 106 15.04 17.19 27.17
N ASP A 107 14.86 16.31 26.18
CA ASP A 107 13.56 15.79 25.77
C ASP A 107 13.37 14.37 26.30
N ASP A 108 12.83 14.26 27.51
CA ASP A 108 12.47 12.98 28.13
C ASP A 108 11.29 12.29 27.43
N SER A 109 10.64 12.97 26.48
CA SER A 109 9.49 12.46 25.75
C SER A 109 9.83 11.94 24.35
N PHE A 110 11.13 11.86 24.01
CA PHE A 110 11.57 11.21 22.78
C PHE A 110 11.28 9.71 22.82
N VAL A 111 10.47 9.26 21.87
CA VAL A 111 10.17 7.84 21.67
C VAL A 111 10.63 7.48 20.27
N GLY A 112 11.54 6.50 20.17
CA GLY A 112 11.92 5.92 18.88
C GLY A 112 10.69 5.29 18.21
N SER A 113 10.60 5.41 16.88
CA SER A 113 9.43 4.91 16.14
C SER A 113 9.22 3.40 16.37
N ASN A 114 8.04 3.02 16.87
CA ASN A 114 7.59 1.64 17.01
C ASN A 114 6.97 1.07 15.72
N LYS A 115 7.14 1.75 14.57
CA LYS A 115 6.52 1.37 13.29
C LYS A 115 6.81 -0.09 12.89
N TYR A 116 7.94 -0.64 13.35
CA TYR A 116 8.33 -2.03 13.12
C TYR A 116 7.45 -3.03 13.90
N ASP A 117 7.14 -2.72 15.15
CA ASP A 117 6.27 -3.56 15.99
C ASP A 117 4.86 -3.58 15.40
N VAL A 118 4.31 -2.40 15.10
CA VAL A 118 2.95 -2.24 14.54
C VAL A 118 2.79 -2.94 13.19
N LEU A 119 3.82 -2.94 12.34
CA LEU A 119 3.78 -3.68 11.07
C LEU A 119 3.80 -5.19 11.31
N THR A 120 4.64 -5.64 12.25
CA THR A 120 4.77 -7.06 12.57
C THR A 120 3.52 -7.60 13.25
N ASP A 121 2.89 -6.84 14.15
CA ASP A 121 1.61 -7.19 14.77
C ASP A 121 0.51 -7.32 13.73
N ARG A 122 0.43 -6.39 12.78
CA ARG A 122 -0.50 -6.50 11.65
C ARG A 122 -0.24 -7.74 10.81
N ALA A 123 1.02 -8.07 10.57
CA ALA A 123 1.37 -9.28 9.81
C ALA A 123 0.96 -10.55 10.55
N VAL A 124 1.25 -10.66 11.85
CA VAL A 124 0.85 -11.80 12.69
C VAL A 124 -0.67 -11.96 12.68
N ARG A 125 -1.42 -10.88 12.96
CA ARG A 125 -2.89 -10.88 12.95
C ARG A 125 -3.48 -11.29 11.59
N PHE A 126 -2.90 -10.78 10.49
CA PHE A 126 -3.35 -11.17 9.16
C PHE A 126 -3.10 -12.66 8.88
N MET A 127 -1.93 -13.17 9.26
CA MET A 127 -1.59 -14.58 9.09
C MET A 127 -2.43 -15.50 10.00
N GLU A 128 -2.74 -15.08 11.22
CA GLU A 128 -3.66 -15.77 12.14
C GLU A 128 -5.09 -15.81 11.58
N PHE A 129 -5.52 -14.74 10.92
CA PHE A 129 -6.79 -14.68 10.23
C PHE A 129 -6.81 -15.60 9.00
N LEU A 130 -5.74 -15.60 8.20
CA LEU A 130 -5.65 -16.35 6.94
C LEU A 130 -5.50 -17.86 7.16
N THR A 131 -4.55 -18.28 8.01
CA THR A 131 -4.08 -19.67 8.09
C THR A 131 -5.20 -20.69 8.38
N PRO A 132 -6.08 -20.48 9.38
CA PRO A 132 -7.15 -21.43 9.69
C PRO A 132 -8.20 -21.56 8.58
N ARG A 133 -8.29 -20.57 7.67
CA ARG A 133 -9.26 -20.55 6.57
C ARG A 133 -8.70 -21.24 5.33
N ILE A 134 -7.39 -21.40 5.18
CA ILE A 134 -6.79 -22.01 3.97
C ILE A 134 -7.37 -23.40 3.69
N ASP A 135 -7.57 -24.22 4.72
CA ASP A 135 -8.09 -25.58 4.58
C ASP A 135 -9.55 -25.64 4.10
N THR A 136 -10.31 -24.55 4.23
CA THR A 136 -11.69 -24.45 3.75
C THR A 136 -11.77 -23.91 2.32
N LEU A 137 -10.64 -23.44 1.76
CA LEU A 137 -10.59 -22.84 0.43
C LEU A 137 -10.28 -23.85 -0.67
N SER A 138 -10.83 -23.60 -1.85
CA SER A 138 -10.36 -24.23 -3.08
C SER A 138 -9.19 -23.42 -3.62
N LEU A 139 -7.95 -23.90 -3.49
CA LEU A 139 -6.76 -23.18 -3.98
C LEU A 139 -6.81 -22.87 -5.50
N GLU A 140 -7.54 -23.66 -6.28
CA GLU A 140 -7.77 -23.37 -7.70
C GLU A 140 -8.72 -22.17 -7.92
N HIS A 141 -9.66 -21.95 -6.99
CA HIS A 141 -10.65 -20.87 -7.01
C HIS A 141 -10.38 -19.75 -5.99
N THR A 142 -9.24 -19.80 -5.31
CA THR A 142 -8.66 -18.68 -4.56
C THR A 142 -7.77 -17.89 -5.51
N VAL A 143 -8.09 -16.61 -5.72
CA VAL A 143 -7.36 -15.75 -6.64
C VAL A 143 -6.61 -14.69 -5.85
N LEU A 144 -5.31 -14.54 -6.12
CA LEU A 144 -4.50 -13.43 -5.64
C LEU A 144 -4.40 -12.43 -6.80
N MET A 145 -4.98 -11.26 -6.62
CA MET A 145 -5.03 -10.20 -7.63
C MET A 145 -4.44 -8.92 -7.06
N ASP A 146 -3.68 -8.22 -7.89
CA ASP A 146 -3.25 -6.86 -7.60
C ASP A 146 -2.87 -6.10 -8.88
N GLU A 147 -2.69 -4.80 -8.76
CA GLU A 147 -2.35 -3.89 -9.86
C GLU A 147 -0.88 -3.44 -9.82
N THR A 148 -0.20 -3.48 -10.97
CA THR A 148 1.18 -3.02 -11.07
C THR A 148 1.41 -2.07 -12.23
N ALA A 149 2.23 -1.04 -11.99
CA ALA A 149 2.66 -0.10 -13.01
C ALA A 149 4.08 -0.41 -13.49
N VAL A 150 4.27 -0.35 -14.80
CA VAL A 150 5.57 -0.44 -15.48
C VAL A 150 5.79 0.85 -16.24
N TYR A 151 6.75 1.65 -15.78
CA TYR A 151 7.07 2.94 -16.37
C TYR A 151 7.95 2.74 -17.60
N PHE A 152 7.74 3.55 -18.63
CA PHE A 152 8.57 3.50 -19.85
C PHE A 152 9.97 4.04 -19.60
N GLU A 153 10.17 4.77 -18.51
CA GLU A 153 11.45 5.29 -18.08
C GLU A 153 11.50 5.29 -16.56
N ASP A 154 12.59 4.76 -16.00
CA ASP A 154 12.89 4.81 -14.57
C ASP A 154 14.10 5.73 -14.37
N PRO A 155 13.87 7.05 -14.22
CA PRO A 155 14.97 7.99 -14.01
C PRO A 155 15.65 7.66 -12.67
N ARG A 156 16.88 7.13 -12.76
CA ARG A 156 17.68 6.80 -11.59
C ARG A 156 17.90 8.07 -10.77
N ARG A 157 17.71 7.97 -9.45
CA ARG A 157 17.98 9.07 -8.50
C ARG A 157 19.46 9.39 -8.34
N GLN A 158 20.32 8.54 -8.88
CA GLN A 158 21.77 8.67 -8.86
C GLN A 158 22.29 8.58 -10.29
N THR A 159 23.26 9.43 -10.62
CA THR A 159 23.94 9.45 -11.92
C THR A 159 25.41 9.78 -11.68
N ILE A 160 26.27 9.45 -12.65
CA ILE A 160 27.71 9.70 -12.59
C ILE A 160 28.02 10.93 -13.44
N ASP A 161 28.82 11.84 -12.90
CA ASP A 161 29.33 13.02 -13.61
C ASP A 161 30.76 13.34 -13.12
N ALA A 162 31.44 14.25 -13.83
CA ALA A 162 32.76 14.72 -13.45
C ALA A 162 32.75 15.39 -12.07
N THR A 163 33.76 15.10 -11.26
CA THR A 163 33.93 15.70 -9.93
C THR A 163 33.99 17.23 -10.04
N GLY A 164 33.13 17.92 -9.27
CA GLY A 164 33.03 19.39 -9.28
C GLY A 164 31.99 19.96 -10.25
N ALA A 165 31.23 19.12 -10.96
CA ALA A 165 30.10 19.58 -11.80
C ALA A 165 29.04 20.32 -10.95
N ARG A 166 28.69 21.54 -11.38
CA ARG A 166 27.66 22.37 -10.70
C ARG A 166 26.23 21.93 -11.03
N HIS A 167 26.03 21.38 -12.22
CA HIS A 167 24.75 20.90 -12.72
C HIS A 167 24.95 19.53 -13.35
N VAL A 168 24.16 18.57 -12.90
CA VAL A 168 24.19 17.21 -13.40
C VAL A 168 22.93 17.00 -14.23
N VAL A 169 23.09 16.89 -15.54
CA VAL A 169 21.95 16.77 -16.47
C VAL A 169 21.54 15.31 -16.59
N LEU A 170 20.32 15.01 -16.12
CA LEU A 170 19.66 13.72 -16.39
C LEU A 170 19.12 13.71 -17.82
N LYS A 171 19.65 12.82 -18.66
CA LYS A 171 19.13 12.60 -20.00
C LYS A 171 17.87 11.72 -19.90
N SER A 172 16.78 12.22 -20.47
CA SER A 172 15.51 11.50 -20.56
C SER A 172 15.22 11.08 -22.00
N THR A 173 14.49 9.98 -22.18
CA THR A 173 13.97 9.57 -23.50
C THR A 173 12.68 10.31 -23.87
N GLY A 174 12.20 11.21 -23.02
CA GLY A 174 10.92 11.91 -23.19
C GLY A 174 9.71 11.03 -22.85
N CYS A 175 9.94 9.84 -22.27
CA CYS A 175 8.91 8.86 -21.96
C CYS A 175 8.54 8.80 -20.46
N ALA A 176 9.08 9.69 -19.63
CA ALA A 176 8.97 9.65 -18.17
C ALA A 176 7.54 9.66 -17.60
N SER A 177 6.55 10.21 -18.33
CA SER A 177 5.15 10.21 -17.91
C SER A 177 4.35 9.00 -18.42
N MET A 178 4.93 8.18 -19.30
CA MET A 178 4.26 7.01 -19.85
C MET A 178 4.44 5.80 -18.95
N ARG A 179 3.36 5.05 -18.76
CA ARG A 179 3.35 3.78 -18.02
C ARG A 179 2.29 2.84 -18.57
N VAL A 180 2.55 1.54 -18.46
CA VAL A 180 1.54 0.50 -18.57
C VAL A 180 1.08 0.14 -17.16
N THR A 181 -0.22 0.17 -16.91
CA THR A 181 -0.80 -0.38 -15.68
C THR A 181 -1.50 -1.68 -16.03
N ALA A 182 -1.08 -2.78 -15.40
CA ALA A 182 -1.64 -4.11 -15.59
C ALA A 182 -2.29 -4.60 -14.30
N VAL A 183 -3.47 -5.19 -14.42
CA VAL A 183 -4.13 -5.95 -13.34
C VAL A 183 -3.82 -7.42 -13.60
N LEU A 184 -3.11 -8.07 -12.69
CA LEU A 184 -2.66 -9.45 -12.87
C LEU A 184 -3.23 -10.31 -11.74
N ALA A 185 -3.56 -11.55 -12.07
CA ALA A 185 -4.16 -12.47 -11.12
C ALA A 185 -3.60 -13.89 -11.30
N VAL A 186 -3.38 -14.56 -10.18
CA VAL A 186 -2.94 -15.96 -10.11
C VAL A 186 -3.84 -16.74 -9.16
N SER A 187 -4.00 -18.03 -9.42
CA SER A 187 -4.66 -18.90 -8.43
C SER A 187 -3.70 -19.26 -7.30
N ALA A 188 -4.22 -19.54 -6.11
CA ALA A 188 -3.43 -20.02 -4.98
C ALA A 188 -2.82 -21.42 -5.22
N SER A 189 -3.34 -22.18 -6.20
CA SER A 189 -2.69 -23.40 -6.70
C SER A 189 -1.35 -23.12 -7.43
N GLY A 190 -1.03 -21.85 -7.67
CA GLY A 190 0.19 -21.41 -8.34
C GLY A 190 0.14 -21.53 -9.87
N ARG A 191 -1.05 -21.75 -10.45
CA ARG A 191 -1.29 -21.57 -11.87
C ARG A 191 -1.66 -20.11 -12.15
N ALA A 192 -0.96 -19.49 -13.11
CA ALA A 192 -1.44 -18.25 -13.71
C ALA A 192 -2.77 -18.56 -14.41
N ARG A 193 -3.86 -17.87 -14.03
CA ARG A 193 -5.14 -18.06 -14.72
C ARG A 193 -5.02 -17.50 -16.13
N GLN A 194 -5.20 -18.35 -17.13
CA GLN A 194 -5.35 -17.97 -18.52
C GLN A 194 -6.61 -18.63 -19.06
N ASP A 195 -7.80 -18.12 -18.73
CA ASP A 195 -9.03 -18.67 -19.31
C ASP A 195 -10.10 -17.61 -19.58
N GLY A 196 -10.77 -17.77 -20.74
CA GLY A 196 -12.06 -17.17 -21.09
C GLY A 196 -12.12 -16.45 -22.45
N GLU A 197 -12.98 -16.93 -23.36
CA GLU A 197 -13.48 -16.19 -24.53
C GLU A 197 -14.58 -15.19 -24.10
N ILE A 198 -14.23 -13.94 -23.81
CA ILE A 198 -15.18 -12.83 -23.68
C ILE A 198 -14.48 -11.57 -24.22
N GLU A 199 -15.19 -10.72 -24.98
CA GLU A 199 -14.68 -9.66 -25.88
C GLU A 199 -13.29 -9.09 -25.54
N LYS A 200 -12.36 -9.32 -26.46
CA LYS A 200 -10.96 -9.64 -26.19
C LYS A 200 -10.12 -8.97 -27.25
N ILE A 201 -9.01 -8.35 -26.87
CA ILE A 201 -7.88 -8.21 -27.80
C ILE A 201 -6.94 -9.37 -27.46
N GLY A 202 -6.97 -10.46 -28.21
CA GLY A 202 -6.10 -11.62 -27.96
C GLY A 202 -6.53 -12.49 -26.78
N ASN A 203 -5.71 -12.58 -25.72
CA ASN A 203 -5.97 -13.32 -24.46
C ASN A 203 -6.24 -12.44 -23.22
N ALA A 204 -6.44 -11.13 -23.37
CA ALA A 204 -6.53 -10.19 -22.25
C ALA A 204 -7.79 -9.32 -22.31
N TYR A 205 -8.29 -8.99 -21.12
CA TYR A 205 -9.32 -7.97 -20.92
C TYR A 205 -8.67 -6.60 -20.84
N VAL A 206 -9.12 -5.69 -21.71
CA VAL A 206 -8.57 -4.34 -21.80
C VAL A 206 -9.65 -3.37 -21.35
N ALA A 207 -9.45 -2.75 -20.20
CA ALA A 207 -10.30 -1.66 -19.76
C ALA A 207 -9.59 -0.33 -19.98
N TYR A 208 -10.17 0.54 -20.82
CA TYR A 208 -9.73 1.92 -20.94
C TYR A 208 -10.54 2.82 -20.01
N GLN A 209 -9.88 3.42 -19.03
CA GLN A 209 -10.51 4.39 -18.14
C GLN A 209 -9.97 5.79 -18.47
N LYS A 210 -10.80 6.61 -19.13
CA LYS A 210 -10.44 7.95 -19.65
C LYS A 210 -9.89 8.90 -18.57
N ARG A 211 -10.21 8.64 -17.29
CA ARG A 211 -9.77 9.45 -16.14
C ARG A 211 -8.59 8.85 -15.36
N ALA A 212 -8.11 7.65 -15.71
CA ALA A 212 -6.97 6.97 -15.06
C ALA A 212 -7.10 6.71 -13.54
N TRP A 213 -8.32 6.65 -13.00
CA TRP A 213 -8.62 6.21 -11.61
C TRP A 213 -9.52 4.98 -11.62
N VAL A 214 -9.24 3.98 -10.79
CA VAL A 214 -10.09 2.79 -10.61
C VAL A 214 -11.35 3.20 -9.85
N ASP A 215 -12.52 3.09 -10.48
CA ASP A 215 -13.81 3.16 -9.80
C ASP A 215 -14.24 1.75 -9.36
N SER A 216 -15.19 1.65 -8.43
CA SER A 216 -15.69 0.35 -7.95
C SER A 216 -16.38 -0.50 -9.03
N GLN A 217 -16.70 0.07 -10.20
CA GLN A 217 -17.36 -0.65 -11.29
C GLN A 217 -16.38 -1.57 -12.02
N LEU A 218 -15.12 -1.17 -12.16
CA LEU A 218 -14.11 -1.98 -12.84
C LEU A 218 -13.81 -3.31 -12.09
N PRO A 219 -13.57 -3.32 -10.77
CA PRO A 219 -13.45 -4.55 -10.00
C PRO A 219 -14.70 -5.44 -10.09
N ILE A 220 -15.91 -4.87 -10.05
CA ILE A 220 -17.17 -5.65 -10.15
C ILE A 220 -17.25 -6.38 -11.49
N LYS A 221 -17.01 -5.67 -12.61
CA LYS A 221 -17.00 -6.29 -13.94
C LYS A 221 -15.94 -7.39 -14.05
N TRP A 222 -14.78 -7.15 -13.47
CA TRP A 222 -13.70 -8.14 -13.46
C TRP A 222 -14.07 -9.39 -12.64
N LEU A 223 -14.72 -9.22 -11.48
CA LEU A 223 -15.25 -10.33 -10.69
C LEU A 223 -16.29 -11.14 -11.47
N ASP A 224 -17.14 -10.49 -12.26
CA ASP A 224 -18.11 -11.20 -13.11
C ASP A 224 -17.45 -12.05 -14.20
N LEU A 225 -16.29 -11.62 -14.71
CA LEU A 225 -15.50 -12.36 -15.69
C LEU A 225 -14.73 -13.52 -15.07
N VAL A 226 -14.11 -13.28 -13.91
CA VAL A 226 -13.24 -14.25 -13.22
C VAL A 226 -14.03 -15.27 -12.43
N PHE A 227 -15.24 -14.91 -12.00
CA PHE A 227 -16.19 -15.78 -11.32
C PHE A 227 -17.52 -15.83 -12.08
N PRO A 228 -17.56 -16.47 -13.26
CA PRO A 228 -18.74 -16.48 -14.11
C PRO A 228 -19.86 -17.34 -13.48
N PRO A 229 -21.10 -16.84 -13.40
CA PRO A 229 -22.20 -17.51 -12.70
C PRO A 229 -22.47 -18.97 -13.12
N VAL A 230 -22.20 -19.30 -14.38
CA VAL A 230 -22.49 -20.62 -14.98
C VAL A 230 -21.54 -21.71 -14.49
N LEU A 231 -20.28 -21.37 -14.20
CA LEU A 231 -19.26 -22.32 -13.72
C LEU A 231 -19.18 -22.38 -12.19
N ASP A 232 -19.67 -21.35 -11.51
CA ASP A 232 -19.37 -21.09 -10.10
C ASP A 232 -20.49 -21.41 -9.11
N ALA A 233 -21.68 -21.78 -9.59
CA ALA A 233 -22.84 -22.05 -8.75
C ALA A 233 -22.67 -23.31 -7.88
N ALA A 234 -21.80 -24.24 -8.26
CA ALA A 234 -21.53 -25.48 -7.54
C ALA A 234 -20.20 -25.48 -6.75
N THR A 235 -19.37 -24.43 -6.90
CA THR A 235 -18.01 -24.39 -6.34
C THR A 235 -17.99 -23.67 -5.00
N SER A 236 -17.63 -24.39 -3.94
CA SER A 236 -17.40 -23.85 -2.59
C SER A 236 -15.94 -23.41 -2.39
N GLY A 237 -15.68 -22.61 -1.34
CA GLY A 237 -14.33 -22.19 -0.96
C GLY A 237 -13.67 -21.21 -1.92
N LYS A 238 -14.46 -20.41 -2.65
CA LYS A 238 -13.97 -19.36 -3.55
C LYS A 238 -13.45 -18.18 -2.74
N ALA A 239 -12.32 -17.63 -3.14
CA ALA A 239 -11.74 -16.49 -2.42
C ALA A 239 -10.99 -15.51 -3.33
N MET A 240 -10.88 -14.27 -2.87
CA MET A 240 -9.98 -13.26 -3.42
C MET A 240 -9.03 -12.77 -2.34
N VAL A 241 -7.76 -12.59 -2.69
CA VAL A 241 -6.76 -11.88 -1.89
C VAL A 241 -6.29 -10.66 -2.65
N TRP A 242 -6.43 -9.48 -2.05
CA TRP A 242 -6.01 -8.20 -2.62
C TRP A 242 -5.70 -7.17 -1.54
N ASP A 243 -5.18 -6.01 -1.93
CA ASP A 243 -4.83 -4.95 -1.00
C ASP A 243 -6.06 -4.19 -0.46
N SER A 244 -5.82 -3.25 0.46
CA SER A 244 -6.87 -2.43 1.06
C SER A 244 -7.22 -1.19 0.22
N MET A 245 -6.97 -1.19 -1.10
CA MET A 245 -7.34 -0.08 -1.97
C MET A 245 -8.84 0.22 -1.83
N ARG A 246 -9.19 1.51 -1.70
CA ARG A 246 -10.60 1.93 -1.46
C ARG A 246 -11.60 1.41 -2.50
N ALA A 247 -11.16 1.21 -3.74
CA ALA A 247 -12.01 0.66 -4.79
C ALA A 247 -12.39 -0.80 -4.48
N HIS A 248 -11.42 -1.59 -4.01
CA HIS A 248 -11.57 -3.00 -3.63
C HIS A 248 -12.41 -3.18 -2.37
N THR A 249 -12.29 -2.28 -1.39
CA THR A 249 -13.00 -2.38 -0.10
C THR A 249 -14.36 -1.65 -0.07
N SER A 250 -14.80 -1.12 -1.21
CA SER A 250 -16.07 -0.40 -1.31
C SER A 250 -17.29 -1.28 -1.00
N LYS A 251 -18.37 -0.67 -0.47
CA LYS A 251 -19.61 -1.40 -0.10
C LYS A 251 -20.23 -2.14 -1.29
N LEU A 252 -20.16 -1.57 -2.49
CA LEU A 252 -20.66 -2.20 -3.72
C LEU A 252 -19.87 -3.47 -4.05
N VAL A 253 -18.55 -3.44 -3.91
CA VAL A 253 -17.70 -4.60 -4.13
C VAL A 253 -17.97 -5.67 -3.08
N LYS A 254 -18.01 -5.31 -1.78
CA LYS A 254 -18.35 -6.23 -0.69
C LYS A 254 -19.71 -6.93 -0.93
N ALA A 255 -20.72 -6.19 -1.39
CA ALA A 255 -22.03 -6.76 -1.73
C ALA A 255 -21.96 -7.75 -2.91
N GLN A 256 -21.13 -7.49 -3.91
CA GLN A 256 -20.93 -8.41 -5.05
C GLN A 256 -20.23 -9.71 -4.62
N PHE A 257 -19.24 -9.62 -3.72
CA PHE A 257 -18.59 -10.79 -3.11
C PHE A 257 -19.60 -11.68 -2.37
N ALA A 258 -20.42 -11.07 -1.51
CA ALA A 258 -21.48 -11.79 -0.79
C ALA A 258 -22.47 -12.46 -1.75
N LYS A 259 -22.92 -11.74 -2.79
CA LYS A 259 -23.84 -12.27 -3.81
C LYS A 259 -23.25 -13.48 -4.55
N LYS A 260 -21.93 -13.51 -4.78
CA LYS A 260 -21.25 -14.60 -5.49
C LYS A 260 -20.75 -15.72 -4.57
N ASN A 261 -20.93 -15.60 -3.26
CA ASN A 261 -20.36 -16.51 -2.26
C ASN A 261 -18.83 -16.65 -2.42
N ILE A 262 -18.13 -15.51 -2.45
CA ILE A 262 -16.67 -15.43 -2.52
C ILE A 262 -16.18 -14.82 -1.20
N GLU A 263 -15.23 -15.49 -0.55
CA GLU A 263 -14.54 -14.95 0.62
C GLU A 263 -13.56 -13.84 0.18
N MET A 264 -13.51 -12.76 0.97
CA MET A 264 -12.66 -11.62 0.67
C MET A 264 -11.56 -11.50 1.73
N PHE A 265 -10.31 -11.71 1.33
CA PHE A 265 -9.12 -11.49 2.14
C PHE A 265 -8.49 -10.16 1.75
N VAL A 266 -8.55 -9.19 2.67
CA VAL A 266 -7.99 -7.84 2.46
C VAL A 266 -6.66 -7.75 3.19
N ILE A 267 -5.59 -7.49 2.45
CA ILE A 267 -4.26 -7.30 3.00
C ILE A 267 -4.22 -5.94 3.74
N PRO A 268 -3.82 -5.92 5.03
CA PRO A 268 -3.69 -4.68 5.77
C PRO A 268 -2.69 -3.70 5.14
N GLY A 269 -2.95 -2.41 5.32
CA GLY A 269 -2.11 -1.35 4.77
C GLY A 269 -0.64 -1.50 5.17
N GLY A 270 0.25 -1.42 4.17
CA GLY A 270 1.70 -1.56 4.35
C GLY A 270 2.22 -2.99 4.35
N LEU A 271 1.34 -4.01 4.21
CA LEU A 271 1.75 -5.41 4.15
C LEU A 271 1.89 -5.99 2.74
N THR A 272 1.40 -5.30 1.71
CA THR A 272 1.45 -5.78 0.31
C THR A 272 2.84 -6.30 -0.10
N PRO A 273 3.97 -5.62 0.20
CA PRO A 273 5.30 -6.13 -0.16
C PRO A 273 5.70 -7.46 0.50
N TYR A 274 4.99 -7.88 1.55
CA TYR A 274 5.34 -9.03 2.38
C TYR A 274 4.36 -10.19 2.30
N VAL A 275 3.09 -9.92 1.94
CA VAL A 275 2.02 -10.93 1.90
C VAL A 275 1.21 -10.93 0.60
N GLN A 276 1.55 -10.08 -0.39
CA GLN A 276 0.97 -10.15 -1.73
C GLN A 276 1.91 -10.88 -2.69
N ALA A 277 1.45 -11.97 -3.32
CA ALA A 277 2.30 -12.77 -4.21
C ALA A 277 2.81 -11.97 -5.42
N GLY A 278 2.00 -11.02 -5.89
CA GLY A 278 2.36 -10.02 -6.90
C GLY A 278 3.70 -9.34 -6.56
N ASP A 279 3.73 -8.63 -5.44
CA ASP A 279 4.90 -7.86 -5.01
C ASP A 279 6.09 -8.70 -4.54
N ILE A 280 5.84 -9.87 -3.95
CA ILE A 280 6.92 -10.73 -3.41
C ILE A 280 7.87 -11.22 -4.53
N GLY A 281 7.36 -11.50 -5.73
CA GLY A 281 8.25 -11.96 -6.81
C GLY A 281 7.69 -11.96 -8.22
N ILE A 282 6.37 -12.09 -8.39
CA ILE A 282 5.73 -12.17 -9.71
C ILE A 282 6.00 -10.89 -10.50
N TYR A 283 5.80 -9.72 -9.90
CA TYR A 283 5.97 -8.44 -10.58
C TYR A 283 7.40 -8.13 -10.94
N LYS A 284 8.38 -8.60 -10.16
CA LYS A 284 9.77 -8.45 -10.58
C LYS A 284 10.01 -9.17 -11.91
N SER A 285 9.61 -10.44 -11.99
CA SER A 285 9.78 -11.24 -13.22
C SER A 285 9.01 -10.66 -14.41
N PHE A 286 7.80 -10.16 -14.17
CA PHE A 286 6.96 -9.51 -15.18
C PHE A 286 7.56 -8.17 -15.64
N LYS A 287 7.91 -7.28 -14.72
CA LYS A 287 8.48 -5.96 -15.00
C LYS A 287 9.80 -6.07 -15.75
N ASP A 288 10.70 -6.95 -15.33
CA ASP A 288 11.99 -7.14 -16.00
C ASP A 288 11.81 -7.51 -17.49
N LYS A 289 10.80 -8.34 -17.81
CA LYS A 289 10.48 -8.73 -19.20
C LYS A 289 9.76 -7.64 -19.99
N LEU A 290 8.75 -7.00 -19.39
CA LEU A 290 7.99 -5.95 -20.06
C LEU A 290 8.86 -4.72 -20.34
N SER A 291 9.74 -4.36 -19.41
CA SER A 291 10.72 -3.29 -19.59
C SER A 291 11.62 -3.55 -20.79
N ALA A 292 12.07 -4.80 -21.00
CA ALA A 292 12.89 -5.14 -22.16
C ALA A 292 12.15 -4.92 -23.50
N ILE A 293 10.86 -5.30 -23.56
CA ILE A 293 10.01 -5.06 -24.74
C ILE A 293 9.79 -3.55 -24.97
N ILE A 294 9.55 -2.80 -23.89
CA ILE A 294 9.40 -1.35 -23.96
C ILE A 294 10.71 -0.69 -24.42
N ASP A 295 11.85 -1.16 -23.93
CA ASP A 295 13.17 -0.67 -24.35
C ASP A 295 13.44 -0.96 -25.83
N GLU A 296 13.09 -2.16 -26.33
CA GLU A 296 13.17 -2.48 -27.75
C GLU A 296 12.29 -1.55 -28.60
N TRP A 297 11.04 -1.33 -28.19
CA TRP A 297 10.15 -0.38 -28.87
C TRP A 297 10.72 1.04 -28.90
N LYS A 298 11.23 1.54 -27.77
CA LYS A 298 11.85 2.89 -27.70
C LYS A 298 13.04 3.07 -28.63
N ASN A 299 13.77 1.99 -28.90
CA ASN A 299 14.95 1.99 -29.78
C ASN A 299 14.62 1.64 -31.24
N SER A 300 13.34 1.41 -31.56
CA SER A 300 12.87 1.08 -32.91
C SER A 300 12.37 2.29 -33.70
N ASP A 301 12.14 2.10 -34.98
CA ASP A 301 11.47 3.07 -35.88
C ASP A 301 9.94 3.14 -35.68
N ARG A 302 9.38 2.31 -34.78
CA ARG A 302 7.94 2.28 -34.46
C ARG A 302 7.48 3.43 -33.56
N VAL A 303 8.41 4.20 -32.96
CA VAL A 303 8.06 5.33 -32.10
C VAL A 303 7.56 6.49 -32.96
N LEU A 304 6.30 6.88 -32.75
CA LEU A 304 5.73 8.05 -33.37
C LEU A 304 5.92 9.27 -32.49
N TYR A 305 6.14 10.43 -33.11
CA TYR A 305 6.34 11.69 -32.38
C TYR A 305 5.20 12.67 -32.65
N THR A 306 4.90 13.51 -31.66
CA THR A 306 4.01 14.67 -31.80
C THR A 306 4.72 15.77 -32.60
N LYS A 307 3.97 16.78 -33.06
CA LYS A 307 4.57 17.95 -33.74
C LYS A 307 5.62 18.66 -32.88
N GLY A 308 5.51 18.57 -31.54
CA GLY A 308 6.46 19.13 -30.59
C GLY A 308 7.65 18.23 -30.25
N GLY A 309 7.84 17.11 -30.97
CA GLY A 309 8.97 16.21 -30.75
C GLY A 309 8.84 15.25 -29.56
N ASN A 310 7.70 15.24 -28.85
CA ASN A 310 7.46 14.29 -27.76
C ASN A 310 7.01 12.92 -28.31
N PRO A 311 7.50 11.79 -27.75
CA PRO A 311 6.99 10.46 -28.06
C PRO A 311 5.49 10.36 -27.85
N LYS A 312 4.79 9.73 -28.78
CA LYS A 312 3.38 9.36 -28.65
C LYS A 312 3.27 8.01 -27.94
N GLN A 313 2.12 7.81 -27.29
CA GLN A 313 1.78 6.51 -26.71
C GLN A 313 1.76 5.43 -27.80
N PRO A 314 2.27 4.22 -27.52
CA PRO A 314 2.11 3.10 -28.43
C PRO A 314 0.63 2.76 -28.62
N PRO A 315 0.26 2.16 -29.77
CA PRO A 315 -1.08 1.64 -29.99
C PRO A 315 -1.50 0.68 -28.88
N VAL A 316 -2.78 0.70 -28.49
CA VAL A 316 -3.30 -0.19 -27.43
C VAL A 316 -3.08 -1.66 -27.79
N ALA A 317 -3.23 -2.04 -29.06
CA ALA A 317 -3.01 -3.41 -29.52
C ALA A 317 -1.58 -3.90 -29.23
N ASP A 318 -0.58 -3.06 -29.48
CA ASP A 318 0.83 -3.39 -29.20
C ASP A 318 1.04 -3.60 -27.70
N VAL A 319 0.52 -2.69 -26.86
CA VAL A 319 0.65 -2.82 -25.39
C VAL A 319 -0.01 -4.10 -24.88
N VAL A 320 -1.16 -4.48 -25.43
CA VAL A 320 -1.86 -5.71 -25.06
C VAL A 320 -1.05 -6.94 -25.43
N GLU A 321 -0.46 -6.97 -26.63
CA GLU A 321 0.43 -8.04 -27.07
C GLU A 321 1.66 -8.14 -26.15
N TRP A 322 2.28 -7.00 -25.80
CA TRP A 322 3.44 -6.97 -24.90
C TRP A 322 3.08 -7.55 -23.53
N VAL A 323 1.97 -7.11 -22.93
CA VAL A 323 1.51 -7.60 -21.62
C VAL A 323 1.19 -9.10 -21.67
N GLN A 324 0.51 -9.59 -22.71
CA GLN A 324 0.20 -11.02 -22.86
C GLN A 324 1.45 -11.87 -23.02
N THR A 325 2.36 -11.45 -23.88
CA THR A 325 3.63 -12.15 -24.12
C THR A 325 4.47 -12.19 -22.85
N THR A 326 4.58 -11.06 -22.16
CA THR A 326 5.28 -10.96 -20.88
C THR A 326 4.66 -11.87 -19.83
N TRP A 327 3.33 -11.85 -19.69
CA TRP A 327 2.63 -12.65 -18.68
C TRP A 327 2.79 -14.15 -18.92
N LYS A 328 2.68 -14.60 -20.19
CA LYS A 328 2.95 -15.98 -20.59
C LYS A 328 4.39 -16.42 -20.29
N ALA A 329 5.34 -15.48 -20.35
CA ALA A 329 6.75 -15.75 -20.10
C ALA A 329 7.13 -15.71 -18.61
N VAL A 330 6.22 -15.34 -17.69
CA VAL A 330 6.49 -15.42 -16.25
C VAL A 330 6.60 -16.91 -15.86
N PRO A 331 7.75 -17.36 -15.31
CA PRO A 331 7.93 -18.77 -14.98
C PRO A 331 6.94 -19.24 -13.90
N GLY A 332 6.32 -20.40 -14.11
CA GLY A 332 5.34 -20.96 -13.16
C GLY A 332 5.94 -21.30 -11.78
N ASP A 333 7.24 -21.57 -11.70
CA ASP A 333 7.93 -21.77 -10.41
C ASP A 333 8.06 -20.46 -9.61
N VAL A 334 8.20 -19.31 -10.29
CA VAL A 334 8.16 -17.99 -9.64
C VAL A 334 6.78 -17.77 -9.04
N VAL A 335 5.72 -18.04 -9.80
CA VAL A 335 4.34 -17.92 -9.30
C VAL A 335 4.11 -18.81 -8.08
N ARG A 336 4.44 -20.11 -8.15
CA ARG A 336 4.27 -21.03 -7.03
C ARG A 336 5.03 -20.60 -5.78
N ARG A 337 6.30 -20.20 -5.93
CA ARG A 337 7.13 -19.74 -4.80
C ARG A 337 6.60 -18.44 -4.20
N SER A 338 6.16 -17.50 -5.01
CA SER A 338 5.56 -16.25 -4.54
C SER A 338 4.25 -16.48 -3.80
N VAL A 339 3.38 -17.38 -4.27
CA VAL A 339 2.13 -17.75 -3.60
C VAL A 339 2.42 -18.43 -2.26
N ALA A 340 3.31 -19.42 -2.22
CA ALA A 340 3.72 -20.07 -0.97
C ALA A 340 4.27 -19.05 0.04
N ALA A 341 5.14 -18.14 -0.43
CA ALA A 341 5.73 -17.10 0.40
C ALA A 341 4.72 -16.02 0.86
N ALA A 342 3.59 -15.87 0.17
CA ALA A 342 2.50 -14.94 0.52
C ALA A 342 1.61 -15.45 1.68
N GLY A 343 1.89 -16.64 2.21
CA GLY A 343 1.12 -17.21 3.32
C GLY A 343 0.37 -18.49 2.99
N PHE A 344 0.48 -19.00 1.75
CA PHE A 344 -0.17 -20.23 1.32
C PHE A 344 0.71 -21.49 1.47
N SER A 345 1.92 -21.36 2.03
CA SER A 345 2.66 -22.52 2.54
C SER A 345 2.10 -22.93 3.90
N PRO A 346 1.98 -24.24 4.20
CA PRO A 346 1.62 -24.71 5.54
C PRO A 346 2.70 -24.40 6.60
N TRP A 347 3.92 -24.07 6.17
CA TRP A 347 5.05 -23.77 7.06
C TRP A 347 5.29 -22.26 7.10
N PHE A 348 5.25 -21.67 8.29
CA PHE A 348 5.44 -20.23 8.44
C PHE A 348 6.86 -19.79 8.05
N GLU A 349 7.83 -20.70 8.11
CA GLU A 349 9.22 -20.50 7.71
C GLU A 349 9.38 -20.23 6.21
N ASP A 350 8.44 -20.68 5.38
CA ASP A 350 8.46 -20.43 3.95
C ASP A 350 7.94 -19.02 3.58
N TRP A 351 7.17 -18.40 4.49
CA TRP A 351 6.58 -17.09 4.27
C TRP A 351 7.66 -16.02 4.12
N TYR A 352 7.41 -15.03 3.26
CA TYR A 352 8.39 -13.98 2.99
C TYR A 352 8.66 -13.12 4.23
N ILE A 353 7.62 -12.76 4.97
CA ILE A 353 7.75 -11.95 6.19
C ILE A 353 8.63 -12.63 7.26
N SER A 354 8.54 -13.95 7.41
CA SER A 354 9.33 -14.74 8.37
C SER A 354 10.82 -14.74 8.06
N ARG A 355 11.17 -14.64 6.77
CA ARG A 355 12.56 -14.62 6.28
C ARG A 355 13.09 -13.20 6.04
N HIS A 356 12.29 -12.18 6.33
CA HIS A 356 12.65 -10.80 6.08
C HIS A 356 13.80 -10.38 7.01
N ASP A 357 14.87 -9.80 6.47
CA ASP A 357 16.06 -9.36 7.22
C ASP A 357 15.73 -8.37 8.35
N VAL A 358 14.75 -7.50 8.10
CA VAL A 358 14.26 -6.53 9.07
C VAL A 358 13.23 -7.11 10.04
N TYR A 359 12.16 -7.75 9.56
CA TYR A 359 10.97 -8.08 10.36
C TYR A 359 10.91 -9.54 10.81
N GLY A 360 11.65 -10.44 10.18
CA GLY A 360 11.52 -11.90 10.34
C GLY A 360 11.69 -12.38 11.77
N ASP A 361 12.80 -12.01 12.43
CA ASP A 361 13.07 -12.42 13.82
C ASP A 361 11.97 -12.00 14.81
N LEU A 362 11.38 -10.81 14.62
CA LEU A 362 10.29 -10.33 15.47
C LEU A 362 8.98 -11.03 15.12
N PHE A 363 8.70 -11.21 13.84
CA PHE A 363 7.53 -11.93 13.34
C PHE A 363 7.50 -13.36 13.89
N CYS A 364 8.58 -14.12 13.69
CA CYS A 364 8.67 -15.52 14.13
C CYS A 364 8.48 -15.66 15.64
N ARG A 365 9.07 -14.77 16.45
CA ARG A 365 8.85 -14.78 17.90
C ARG A 365 7.39 -14.54 18.25
N LYS A 366 6.78 -13.49 17.71
CA LYS A 366 5.37 -13.16 17.98
C LYS A 366 4.43 -14.27 17.50
N TRP A 367 4.70 -14.83 16.31
CA TRP A 367 3.95 -15.95 15.75
C TRP A 367 3.99 -17.17 16.66
N LEU A 368 5.15 -17.51 17.24
CA LEU A 368 5.31 -18.67 18.11
C LEU A 368 4.69 -18.45 19.50
N THR A 369 4.64 -17.22 20.01
CA THR A 369 4.07 -16.90 21.34
C THR A 369 2.61 -16.43 21.29
N ARG A 370 1.95 -16.47 20.13
CA ARG A 370 0.62 -15.88 19.94
C ARG A 370 -0.45 -16.46 20.87
N ASP A 371 -0.36 -17.77 21.13
CA ASP A 371 -1.33 -18.52 21.96
C ASP A 371 -1.10 -18.28 23.47
N GLU A 372 0.04 -17.69 23.86
CA GLU A 372 0.38 -17.40 25.27
C GLU A 372 -0.12 -16.01 25.73
N THR A 373 -0.51 -15.15 24.79
CA THR A 373 -0.90 -13.75 25.04
C THR A 373 -2.40 -13.49 24.99
N SER A 374 -3.25 -14.52 24.89
CA SER A 374 -4.70 -14.36 24.79
C SER A 374 -5.38 -14.11 26.14
N GLU A 375 -5.24 -12.90 26.69
CA GLU A 375 -6.26 -12.34 27.58
C GLU A 375 -7.19 -11.42 26.77
N GLY A 376 -8.45 -11.85 26.62
CA GLY A 376 -9.63 -10.99 26.52
C GLY A 376 -9.84 -10.16 25.25
N ASP A 377 -10.64 -10.70 24.33
CA ASP A 377 -11.62 -10.03 23.45
C ASP A 377 -11.52 -8.51 23.20
N GLU A 378 -11.08 -8.15 21.99
CA GLU A 378 -11.56 -7.02 21.16
C GLU A 378 -11.10 -7.26 19.67
N VAL A 379 -11.24 -8.50 19.20
CA VAL A 379 -10.42 -9.07 18.10
C VAL A 379 -10.90 -8.73 16.68
N GLU A 380 -12.15 -8.29 16.50
CA GLU A 380 -12.72 -8.07 15.16
C GLU A 380 -12.82 -6.58 14.77
N ASP A 381 -12.95 -5.69 15.76
CA ASP A 381 -13.16 -4.26 15.51
C ASP A 381 -11.85 -3.51 15.18
N GLU A 382 -10.69 -3.87 15.73
CA GLU A 382 -9.44 -3.13 15.46
C GLU A 382 -8.88 -3.37 14.03
N LEU A 383 -9.17 -4.54 13.44
CA LEU A 383 -8.85 -4.84 12.02
C LEU A 383 -9.81 -4.12 11.08
N LEU A 384 -11.07 -3.94 11.48
CA LEU A 384 -12.08 -3.14 10.77
C LEU A 384 -11.87 -1.64 10.96
N GLU A 385 -11.36 -1.17 12.10
CA GLU A 385 -11.07 0.24 12.38
C GLU A 385 -9.88 0.75 11.56
N ASN A 386 -8.89 -0.10 11.29
CA ASN A 386 -7.84 0.20 10.31
C ASN A 386 -8.34 0.16 8.84
N LEU A 387 -9.49 -0.47 8.58
CA LEU A 387 -10.20 -0.41 7.29
C LEU A 387 -11.15 0.80 7.21
N ASP A 388 -11.66 1.27 8.34
CA ASP A 388 -12.48 2.49 8.49
C ASP A 388 -11.63 3.77 8.63
N GLU A 389 -10.30 3.67 8.78
CA GLU A 389 -9.40 4.82 8.58
C GLU A 389 -9.52 5.40 7.15
N PHE A 390 -10.15 4.65 6.22
CA PHE A 390 -10.45 5.09 4.86
C PHE A 390 -11.90 4.92 4.36
N THR A 391 -12.85 4.56 5.24
CA THR A 391 -14.27 4.44 4.89
C THR A 391 -15.13 4.92 6.05
N ILE A 392 -15.89 6.01 5.91
CA ILE A 392 -17.37 6.14 5.96
C ILE A 392 -17.61 7.68 5.94
N TRP A 393 -18.56 8.33 5.26
CA TRP A 393 -19.51 8.04 4.19
C TRP A 393 -20.01 9.42 3.68
N ASP A 394 -20.11 9.63 2.37
CA ASP A 394 -21.18 10.47 1.84
C ASP A 394 -22.48 9.68 1.94
N SER A 395 -23.39 10.14 2.80
CA SER A 395 -24.82 10.05 2.53
C SER A 395 -25.55 11.04 3.42
N GLU A 396 -26.11 12.08 2.80
CA GLU A 396 -27.54 12.30 2.93
C GLU A 396 -28.03 12.86 1.59
N ALA A 397 -28.82 12.02 0.92
CA ALA A 397 -29.75 12.45 -0.09
C ALA A 397 -31.02 12.94 0.62
N SER A 398 -31.43 14.17 0.33
CA SER A 398 -32.84 14.59 0.22
C SER A 398 -32.88 16.08 -0.10
N VAL A 399 -32.99 16.44 -1.38
CA VAL A 399 -34.23 16.81 -2.10
C VAL A 399 -33.90 16.80 -3.60
#